data_AF-A0A2A5HRF6-F1
#
_entry.id   AF-A0A2A5HRF6-F1
#
_cell.length_a   1.000
_cell.length_b   1.000
_cell.length_c   1.000
_cell.angle_alpha   90.00
_cell.angle_beta   90.00
_cell.angle_gamma   90.00
#
_symmetry.space_group_name_H-M   'P 1'
#
loop_
_entity.id
_entity.type
_entity.pdbx_description
1 polymer ?
#
loop_
_entity_poly.entity_id
_entity_poly.type
_entity_poly.pdbx_seq_one_letter_code
_entity_poly.pdbx_strand_id
1 'polypeptide(L)'
;MLVIKQYLPLAFIFSLLLSTQAQAVVKWVDDKGQTHFSDQRPKAKTDVKQSVEIVETAAINTIKNDNRDRKFQPTRRRKAACAQKKQLTASKRKTEAKCQRVYGLPCERVNNWQQHALQTCKAKGGASKCQNAKYLAVKYQPRTLAELRKVAKNTKKRGKRQTADASKIIYKPCNTVRALCDR
;
A
#
# COMPACT_ATOMS: atom_id res chain seq x y z
N MET A 1 -28.59 -45.75 -5.48
CA MET A 1 -28.56 -44.33 -5.88
C MET A 1 -27.41 -43.65 -5.14
N LEU A 2 -26.34 -43.27 -5.85
CA LEU A 2 -25.11 -42.71 -5.29
C LEU A 2 -25.03 -41.21 -5.57
N VAL A 3 -25.01 -40.41 -4.50
CA VAL A 3 -24.95 -38.95 -4.51
C VAL A 3 -23.49 -38.53 -4.37
N ILE A 4 -22.81 -38.24 -5.49
CA ILE A 4 -21.43 -37.73 -5.47
C ILE A 4 -21.30 -36.60 -6.50
N LYS A 5 -21.78 -35.38 -6.19
CA LYS A 5 -21.49 -34.19 -7.04
C LYS A 5 -21.53 -32.89 -6.23
N GLN A 6 -20.53 -32.60 -5.39
CA GLN A 6 -20.37 -31.22 -4.87
C GLN A 6 -18.97 -30.77 -4.40
N TYR A 7 -17.94 -31.62 -4.42
CA TYR A 7 -16.60 -31.25 -3.91
C TYR A 7 -15.58 -30.79 -4.97
N LEU A 8 -15.96 -30.74 -6.25
CA LEU A 8 -15.02 -30.42 -7.34
C LEU A 8 -14.45 -28.97 -7.37
N PRO A 9 -15.11 -27.90 -6.88
CA PRO A 9 -14.51 -26.57 -6.99
C PRO A 9 -13.45 -26.28 -5.92
N LEU A 10 -13.39 -27.05 -4.82
CA LEU A 10 -12.51 -26.75 -3.69
C LEU A 10 -11.05 -27.21 -3.93
N ALA A 11 -10.84 -28.25 -4.73
CA ALA A 11 -9.51 -28.75 -5.06
C ALA A 11 -8.73 -27.84 -6.02
N PHE A 12 -9.41 -27.07 -6.87
CA PHE A 12 -8.75 -26.21 -7.87
C PHE A 12 -8.11 -24.96 -7.26
N ILE A 13 -8.67 -24.44 -6.16
CA ILE A 13 -8.17 -23.23 -5.49
C ILE A 13 -6.86 -23.52 -4.75
N PHE A 14 -6.64 -24.75 -4.25
CA PHE A 14 -5.43 -25.10 -3.50
C PHE A 14 -4.18 -25.22 -4.40
N SER A 15 -4.33 -25.57 -5.68
CA SER A 15 -3.19 -25.69 -6.62
C SER A 15 -2.56 -24.35 -7.02
N LEU A 16 -3.30 -23.23 -6.89
CA LEU A 16 -2.79 -21.90 -7.26
C LEU A 16 -1.86 -21.26 -6.21
N LEU A 17 -1.74 -21.84 -5.03
CA LEU A 17 -0.97 -21.27 -3.91
C LEU A 17 0.49 -21.73 -3.85
N LEU A 18 0.93 -22.70 -4.66
CA LEU A 18 2.28 -23.27 -4.58
C LEU A 18 3.31 -22.72 -5.58
N SER A 19 2.99 -21.71 -6.39
CA SER A 19 3.91 -21.19 -7.42
C SER A 19 4.75 -20.00 -6.99
N THR A 20 5.18 -19.90 -5.73
CA THR A 20 6.17 -18.89 -5.34
C THR A 20 7.58 -19.41 -5.61
N GLN A 21 8.05 -19.27 -6.85
CA GLN A 21 9.45 -19.54 -7.16
C GLN A 21 10.31 -18.44 -6.53
N ALA A 22 11.11 -18.79 -5.52
CA ALA A 22 12.10 -17.89 -4.94
C ALA A 22 13.14 -17.56 -6.03
N GLN A 23 13.09 -16.35 -6.56
CA GLN A 23 14.08 -15.88 -7.53
C GLN A 23 15.37 -15.57 -6.77
N ALA A 24 16.43 -16.31 -7.09
CA ALA A 24 17.76 -16.07 -6.53
C ALA A 24 18.32 -14.77 -7.10
N VAL A 25 18.46 -13.74 -6.26
CA VAL A 25 19.13 -12.49 -6.63
C VAL A 25 20.63 -12.75 -6.67
N VAL A 26 21.24 -12.67 -7.84
CA VAL A 26 22.68 -12.89 -8.00
C VAL A 26 23.42 -11.57 -7.78
N LYS A 27 24.48 -11.60 -6.97
CA LYS A 27 25.39 -10.47 -6.74
C LYS A 27 26.68 -10.68 -7.56
N TRP A 28 27.15 -9.65 -8.25
CA TRP A 28 28.47 -9.67 -8.89
C TRP A 28 29.15 -8.30 -8.80
N VAL A 29 30.46 -8.27 -9.06
CA VAL A 29 31.27 -7.04 -9.06
C VAL A 29 31.84 -6.86 -10.46
N ASP A 30 31.76 -5.64 -11.00
CA ASP A 30 32.33 -5.31 -12.30
C ASP A 30 33.83 -5.00 -12.22
N ASP A 31 34.44 -4.78 -13.38
CA ASP A 31 35.85 -4.40 -13.55
C ASP A 31 36.23 -3.07 -12.89
N LYS A 32 35.23 -2.23 -12.57
CA LYS A 32 35.39 -0.96 -11.86
C LYS A 32 35.21 -1.07 -10.35
N GLY A 33 35.00 -2.29 -9.83
CA GLY A 33 34.77 -2.55 -8.41
C GLY A 33 33.36 -2.20 -7.92
N GLN A 34 32.40 -1.95 -8.83
CA GLN A 34 31.02 -1.67 -8.46
C GLN A 34 30.22 -2.97 -8.32
N THR A 35 29.41 -3.03 -7.27
CA THR A 35 28.57 -4.19 -6.97
C THR A 35 27.20 -4.05 -7.62
N HIS A 36 26.78 -5.07 -8.35
CA HIS A 36 25.48 -5.15 -9.02
C HIS A 36 24.66 -6.31 -8.47
N PHE A 37 23.33 -6.13 -8.43
CA PHE A 37 22.36 -7.15 -8.04
C PHE A 37 21.33 -7.27 -9.16
N SER A 38 21.13 -8.47 -9.70
CA SER A 38 20.01 -8.69 -10.63
C SER A 38 19.52 -10.12 -10.64
N ASP A 39 18.26 -10.25 -11.04
CA ASP A 39 17.53 -11.52 -11.11
C ASP A 39 17.95 -12.35 -12.34
N GLN A 40 18.69 -11.73 -13.27
CA GLN A 40 19.21 -12.39 -14.47
C GLN A 40 20.73 -12.39 -14.46
N ARG A 41 21.31 -13.58 -14.65
CA ARG A 41 22.75 -13.75 -14.81
C ARG A 41 23.19 -13.08 -16.13
N PRO A 42 24.18 -12.18 -16.12
CA PRO A 42 24.65 -11.55 -17.35
C PRO A 42 25.19 -12.61 -18.31
N LYS A 43 24.72 -12.63 -19.56
CA LYS A 43 25.03 -13.65 -20.59
C LYS A 43 26.42 -13.47 -21.26
N ALA A 44 27.32 -12.69 -20.68
CA ALA A 44 28.53 -12.24 -21.38
C ALA A 44 29.78 -13.10 -21.08
N LYS A 45 30.46 -13.46 -22.18
CA LYS A 45 31.62 -14.35 -22.33
C LYS A 45 32.98 -13.67 -22.04
N THR A 46 33.12 -13.06 -20.88
CA THR A 46 34.42 -12.48 -20.49
C THR A 46 34.86 -13.09 -19.19
N ASP A 47 36.13 -13.50 -19.14
CA ASP A 47 36.85 -14.16 -18.05
C ASP A 47 36.94 -13.32 -16.77
N VAL A 48 35.81 -12.83 -16.30
CA VAL A 48 35.66 -12.17 -15.01
C VAL A 48 35.58 -13.29 -13.99
N LYS A 49 36.51 -13.31 -13.03
CA LYS A 49 36.48 -14.17 -11.84
C LYS A 49 35.18 -13.93 -11.07
N GLN A 50 34.10 -14.59 -11.49
CA GLN A 50 32.81 -14.57 -10.81
C GLN A 50 32.92 -15.45 -9.56
N SER A 51 33.15 -14.84 -8.41
CA SER A 51 32.78 -15.47 -7.14
C SER A 51 31.26 -15.39 -7.02
N VAL A 52 30.56 -16.40 -7.53
CA VAL A 52 29.11 -16.55 -7.33
C VAL A 52 28.90 -17.04 -5.91
N GLU A 53 28.77 -16.12 -4.98
CA GLU A 53 28.29 -16.42 -3.64
C GLU A 53 26.76 -16.45 -3.72
N ILE A 54 26.19 -17.66 -3.78
CA ILE A 54 24.75 -17.85 -3.62
C ILE A 54 24.47 -17.50 -2.16
N VAL A 55 23.98 -16.29 -1.93
CA VAL A 55 23.56 -15.85 -0.61
C VAL A 55 22.26 -16.58 -0.30
N GLU A 56 22.36 -17.79 0.23
CA GLU A 56 21.24 -18.41 0.94
C GLU A 56 20.85 -17.45 2.06
N THR A 57 19.69 -16.82 1.93
CA THR A 57 19.14 -15.91 2.93
C THR A 57 18.66 -16.69 4.16
N ALA A 58 19.56 -17.41 4.82
CA ALA A 58 19.40 -17.73 6.22
C ALA A 58 19.77 -16.45 6.98
N ALA A 59 18.74 -15.72 7.41
CA ALA A 59 18.86 -14.44 8.10
C ALA A 59 19.60 -14.59 9.44
N ILE A 60 20.93 -14.60 9.42
CA ILE A 60 21.79 -14.42 10.59
C ILE A 60 22.73 -13.26 10.24
N ASN A 61 22.32 -12.04 10.58
CA ASN A 61 23.15 -10.85 10.49
C ASN A 61 24.26 -10.92 11.55
N THR A 62 25.31 -11.70 11.32
CA THR A 62 26.51 -11.66 12.16
C THR A 62 27.35 -10.47 11.71
N ILE A 63 27.01 -9.29 12.23
CA ILE A 63 27.82 -8.07 12.05
C ILE A 63 29.14 -8.26 12.80
N LYS A 64 30.18 -8.74 12.10
CA LYS A 64 31.56 -8.67 12.59
C LYS A 64 32.05 -7.23 12.40
N ASN A 65 31.85 -6.43 13.44
CA ASN A 65 32.35 -5.06 13.52
C ASN A 65 33.82 -5.08 13.95
N ASP A 66 34.73 -5.38 13.03
CA ASP A 66 36.17 -5.18 13.23
C ASP A 66 36.51 -3.69 13.16
N ASN A 67 36.17 -2.97 14.23
CA ASN A 67 36.56 -1.58 14.40
C ASN A 67 37.75 -1.52 15.37
N ARG A 68 38.89 -2.07 14.94
CA ARG A 68 40.17 -1.82 15.59
C ARG A 68 40.66 -0.41 15.25
N ASP A 69 40.80 0.39 16.30
CA ASP A 69 41.78 1.48 16.46
C ASP A 69 41.68 2.72 15.56
N ARG A 70 40.47 3.25 15.35
CA ARG A 70 40.36 4.70 15.05
C ARG A 70 40.27 5.49 16.36
N LYS A 71 41.42 6.01 16.82
CA LYS A 71 41.51 7.04 17.87
C LYS A 71 40.63 8.24 17.49
N PHE A 72 39.43 8.25 18.03
CA PHE A 72 38.43 9.28 17.78
C PHE A 72 38.74 10.51 18.64
N GLN A 73 39.24 11.59 18.02
CA GLN A 73 39.30 12.88 18.71
C GLN A 73 37.88 13.43 18.90
N PRO A 74 37.44 13.73 20.13
CA PRO A 74 36.10 14.24 20.40
C PRO A 74 36.03 15.72 20.02
N THR A 75 35.68 16.03 18.77
CA THR A 75 35.28 17.40 18.41
C THR A 75 33.99 17.75 19.14
N ARG A 76 34.07 18.72 20.06
CA ARG A 76 33.02 19.26 20.96
C ARG A 76 31.73 19.77 20.28
N ARG A 77 31.53 19.61 18.96
CA ARG A 77 30.38 20.15 18.21
C ARG A 77 29.23 19.16 17.94
N ARG A 78 29.26 17.94 18.49
CA ARG A 78 28.26 16.89 18.18
C ARG A 78 27.17 16.66 19.24
N LYS A 79 26.97 17.56 20.21
CA LYS A 79 25.88 17.46 21.20
C LYS A 79 24.57 18.16 20.82
N ALA A 80 24.51 18.93 19.73
CA ALA A 80 23.29 19.65 19.33
C ALA A 80 22.36 18.87 18.37
N ALA A 81 22.86 17.87 17.63
CA ALA A 81 22.06 17.19 16.59
C ALA A 81 21.20 16.02 17.10
N CYS A 82 21.44 15.52 18.33
CA CYS A 82 20.62 14.43 18.91
C CYS A 82 19.41 14.95 19.72
N ALA A 83 19.27 16.27 19.91
CA ALA A 83 18.12 16.87 20.58
C ALA A 83 16.92 17.10 19.65
N GLN A 84 17.13 17.18 18.33
CA GLN A 84 16.06 17.52 17.38
C GLN A 84 15.14 16.35 17.00
N LYS A 85 15.48 15.09 17.32
CA LYS A 85 14.57 13.94 17.13
C LYS A 85 13.55 13.75 18.26
N LYS A 86 13.63 14.53 19.36
CA LYS A 86 12.68 14.45 20.49
C LYS A 86 11.61 15.55 20.50
N GLN A 87 11.66 16.54 19.61
CA GLN A 87 10.69 17.66 19.62
C GLN A 87 9.42 17.43 18.78
N LEU A 88 9.30 16.32 18.03
CA LEU A 88 8.05 15.97 17.33
C LEU A 88 7.00 15.27 18.20
N THR A 89 7.31 14.90 19.45
CA THR A 89 6.39 14.13 20.31
C THR A 89 5.60 14.96 21.32
N ALA A 90 5.87 16.27 21.42
CA ALA A 90 5.13 17.19 22.30
C ALA A 90 4.03 17.98 21.57
N SER A 91 3.75 17.66 20.29
CA SER A 91 2.55 18.16 19.61
C SER A 91 1.32 17.49 20.22
N LYS A 92 0.86 18.07 21.33
CA LYS A 92 -0.50 17.96 21.88
C LYS A 92 -1.07 16.55 21.70
N ARG A 93 -0.58 15.56 22.46
CA ARG A 93 -1.26 14.26 22.61
C ARG A 93 -2.71 14.57 22.94
N LYS A 94 -3.57 14.52 21.92
CA LYS A 94 -5.01 14.61 22.11
C LYS A 94 -5.33 13.46 23.04
N THR A 95 -6.14 13.72 24.07
CA THR A 95 -6.63 12.64 24.93
C THR A 95 -7.33 11.62 24.04
N GLU A 96 -7.17 10.34 24.36
CA GLU A 96 -7.76 9.24 23.60
C GLU A 96 -9.27 9.47 23.38
N ALA A 97 -9.95 9.91 24.45
CA ALA A 97 -11.35 10.33 24.43
C ALA A 97 -11.66 11.39 23.37
N LYS A 98 -10.77 12.35 23.11
CA LYS A 98 -10.97 13.37 22.07
C LYS A 98 -10.89 12.78 20.67
N CYS A 99 -9.95 11.89 20.38
CA CYS A 99 -9.87 11.26 19.07
C CYS A 99 -11.08 10.37 18.81
N GLN A 100 -11.47 9.57 19.80
CA GLN A 100 -12.65 8.71 19.70
C GLN A 100 -13.94 9.54 19.52
N ARG A 101 -14.09 10.65 20.26
CA ARG A 101 -15.25 11.56 20.10
C ARG A 101 -15.30 12.25 18.74
N VAL A 102 -14.16 12.67 18.18
CA VAL A 102 -14.11 13.48 16.94
C VAL A 102 -14.06 12.62 15.69
N TYR A 103 -13.29 11.52 15.70
CA TYR A 103 -13.02 10.68 14.54
C TYR A 103 -13.63 9.28 14.65
N GLY A 104 -14.03 8.84 15.86
CA GLY A 104 -14.47 7.45 16.08
C GLY A 104 -13.33 6.43 15.96
N LEU A 105 -12.08 6.87 16.10
CA LEU A 105 -10.88 6.06 15.90
C LEU A 105 -9.87 6.32 17.02
N PRO A 106 -8.98 5.35 17.32
CA PRO A 106 -7.98 5.54 18.34
C PRO A 106 -6.97 6.62 17.94
N CYS A 107 -6.43 7.37 18.91
CA CYS A 107 -5.51 8.48 18.59
C CYS A 107 -4.26 7.99 17.85
N GLU A 108 -3.78 6.78 18.13
CA GLU A 108 -2.64 6.19 17.42
C GLU A 108 -2.91 6.10 15.91
N ARG A 109 -4.09 5.61 15.51
CA ARG A 109 -4.48 5.51 14.11
C ARG A 109 -4.68 6.86 13.45
N VAL A 110 -5.14 7.87 14.22
CA VAL A 110 -5.29 9.25 13.73
C VAL A 110 -3.94 9.94 13.57
N ASN A 111 -3.01 9.74 14.49
CA ASN A 111 -1.68 10.35 14.45
C ASN A 111 -0.79 9.70 13.39
N ASN A 112 -0.86 8.37 13.26
CA ASN A 112 -0.06 7.57 12.32
C ASN A 112 -0.83 7.22 11.04
N TRP A 113 -1.84 8.02 10.67
CA TRP A 113 -2.76 7.68 9.58
C TRP A 113 -2.06 7.48 8.24
N GLN A 114 -0.99 8.21 7.96
CA GLN A 114 -0.22 8.07 6.70
C GLN A 114 0.46 6.70 6.60
N GLN A 115 1.04 6.21 7.71
CA GLN A 115 1.68 4.90 7.73
C GLN A 115 0.66 3.78 7.53
N HIS A 116 -0.47 3.84 8.24
CA HIS A 116 -1.57 2.90 8.04
C HIS A 116 -2.16 2.98 6.63
N ALA A 117 -2.28 4.18 6.05
CA ALA A 117 -2.75 4.38 4.68
C ALA A 117 -1.82 3.70 3.67
N LEU A 118 -0.51 3.87 3.82
CA LEU A 118 0.50 3.24 2.96
C LEU A 118 0.46 1.71 3.07
N GLN A 119 0.43 1.17 4.30
CA GLN A 119 0.32 -0.28 4.53
C GLN A 119 -0.96 -0.85 3.90
N THR A 120 -2.11 -0.22 4.16
CA THR A 120 -3.40 -0.65 3.61
C THR A 120 -3.43 -0.54 2.09
N CYS A 121 -2.82 0.50 1.53
CA CYS A 121 -2.76 0.70 0.09
C CYS A 121 -1.88 -0.34 -0.61
N LYS A 122 -0.70 -0.66 -0.03
CA LYS A 122 0.19 -1.72 -0.51
C LYS A 122 -0.49 -3.09 -0.45
N ALA A 123 -1.16 -3.40 0.66
CA ALA A 123 -1.88 -4.66 0.83
C ALA A 123 -3.01 -4.87 -0.21
N LYS A 124 -3.56 -3.79 -0.79
CA LYS A 124 -4.59 -3.84 -1.83
C LYS A 124 -4.03 -3.89 -3.26
N GLY A 125 -2.72 -4.11 -3.44
CA GLY A 125 -2.09 -4.19 -4.76
C GLY A 125 -2.00 -2.85 -5.51
N GLY A 126 -2.16 -1.72 -4.81
CA GLY A 126 -2.23 -0.38 -5.42
C GLY A 126 -0.91 0.36 -5.56
N ALA A 127 0.22 -0.34 -5.71
CA ALA A 127 1.58 0.22 -5.49
C ALA A 127 1.84 1.57 -6.18
N SER A 128 1.41 1.72 -7.45
CA SER A 128 1.57 2.98 -8.21
C SER A 128 0.73 4.13 -7.63
N LYS A 129 -0.50 3.87 -7.21
CA LYS A 129 -1.39 4.88 -6.62
C LYS A 129 -0.97 5.25 -5.19
N CYS A 130 -0.31 4.35 -4.48
CA CYS A 130 0.16 4.59 -3.11
C CYS A 130 1.30 5.59 -3.01
N GLN A 131 2.02 5.87 -4.11
CA GLN A 131 3.07 6.90 -4.15
C GLN A 131 2.49 8.32 -4.19
N ASN A 132 1.23 8.47 -4.61
CA ASN A 132 0.59 9.78 -4.71
C ASN A 132 0.00 10.23 -3.36
N ALA A 133 0.65 11.20 -2.72
CA ALA A 133 0.23 11.76 -1.43
C ALA A 133 -1.21 12.32 -1.46
N LYS A 134 -1.63 12.93 -2.58
CA LYS A 134 -3.00 13.47 -2.75
C LYS A 134 -4.03 12.34 -2.75
N TYR A 135 -3.73 11.23 -3.43
CA TYR A 135 -4.61 10.06 -3.42
C TYR A 135 -4.76 9.47 -2.01
N LEU A 136 -3.65 9.35 -1.27
CA LEU A 136 -3.67 8.86 0.12
C LEU A 136 -4.51 9.76 1.02
N ALA A 137 -4.34 11.07 0.93
CA ALA A 137 -5.12 12.03 1.71
C ALA A 137 -6.62 11.93 1.40
N VAL A 138 -7.00 11.90 0.13
CA VAL A 138 -8.42 11.86 -0.27
C VAL A 138 -9.10 10.56 0.21
N LYS A 139 -8.40 9.43 0.13
CA LYS A 139 -8.97 8.09 0.34
C LYS A 139 -8.84 7.56 1.77
N TYR A 140 -7.74 7.85 2.46
CA TYR A 140 -7.41 7.23 3.74
C TYR A 140 -7.29 8.20 4.91
N GLN A 141 -7.27 9.52 4.67
CA GLN A 141 -7.20 10.49 5.76
C GLN A 141 -8.44 10.37 6.66
N PRO A 142 -8.27 10.24 7.99
CA PRO A 142 -9.38 10.21 8.92
C PRO A 142 -10.19 11.49 8.82
N ARG A 143 -11.47 11.34 8.47
CA ARG A 143 -12.44 12.44 8.49
C ARG A 143 -13.14 12.47 9.83
N THR A 144 -13.53 13.66 10.24
CA THR A 144 -14.33 13.82 11.47
C THR A 144 -15.71 13.19 11.28
N LEU A 145 -16.34 12.76 12.36
CA LEU A 145 -17.72 12.24 12.34
C LEU A 145 -18.70 13.27 11.76
N ALA A 146 -18.46 14.57 12.00
CA ALA A 146 -19.25 15.65 11.43
C ALA A 146 -19.13 15.73 9.89
N GLU A 147 -17.92 15.59 9.35
CA GLU A 147 -17.69 15.54 7.90
C GLU A 147 -18.30 14.30 7.27
N LEU A 148 -18.15 13.12 7.91
CA LEU A 148 -18.78 11.90 7.43
C LEU A 148 -20.31 12.03 7.37
N ARG A 149 -20.94 12.66 8.38
CA ARG A 149 -22.37 12.98 8.35
C ARG A 149 -22.74 13.94 7.22
N LYS A 150 -21.92 14.96 6.94
CA LYS A 150 -22.14 15.89 5.80
C LYS A 150 -22.04 15.15 4.46
N VAL A 151 -21.03 14.31 4.28
CA VAL A 151 -20.86 13.48 3.07
C VAL A 151 -22.06 12.56 2.89
N ALA A 152 -22.49 11.85 3.94
CA ALA A 152 -23.66 10.97 3.89
C ALA A 152 -24.95 11.73 3.50
N LYS A 153 -25.17 12.93 4.08
CA LYS A 153 -26.31 13.79 3.69
C LYS A 153 -26.24 14.19 2.23
N ASN A 154 -25.05 14.57 1.73
CA ASN A 154 -24.86 14.97 0.34
C ASN A 154 -25.06 13.80 -0.64
N THR A 155 -24.59 12.61 -0.30
CA THR A 155 -24.81 11.39 -1.11
C THR A 155 -26.29 11.06 -1.20
N LYS A 156 -27.05 11.13 -0.09
CA LYS A 156 -28.51 10.95 -0.09
C LYS A 156 -29.22 11.96 -0.99
N LYS A 157 -28.83 13.24 -0.95
CA LYS A 157 -29.39 14.28 -1.82
C LYS A 157 -29.12 14.00 -3.30
N ARG A 158 -27.91 13.55 -3.65
CA ARG A 158 -27.55 13.20 -5.04
C ARG A 158 -28.32 11.99 -5.55
N GLY A 159 -28.47 10.94 -4.75
CA GLY A 159 -29.27 9.77 -5.12
C GLY A 159 -30.72 10.15 -5.44
N LYS A 160 -31.35 11.00 -4.61
CA LYS A 160 -32.71 11.50 -4.87
C LYS A 160 -32.84 12.30 -6.18
N ARG A 161 -31.82 13.09 -6.53
CA ARG A 161 -31.80 13.83 -7.81
C ARG A 161 -31.65 12.89 -9.00
N GLN A 162 -30.72 11.93 -8.92
CA GLN A 162 -30.52 10.96 -10.00
C GLN A 162 -31.76 10.09 -10.24
N THR A 163 -32.48 9.69 -9.19
CA THR A 163 -33.74 8.96 -9.35
C THR A 163 -34.86 9.82 -9.93
N ALA A 164 -34.90 11.13 -9.60
CA ALA A 164 -35.88 12.06 -10.16
C ALA A 164 -35.58 12.42 -11.63
N ASP A 165 -34.31 12.54 -12.00
CA ASP A 165 -33.89 12.74 -13.39
C ASP A 165 -34.14 11.48 -14.22
N ALA A 166 -33.89 10.28 -13.66
CA ALA A 166 -34.19 9.01 -14.31
C ALA A 166 -35.69 8.81 -14.54
N SER A 167 -36.56 9.16 -13.57
CA SER A 167 -38.02 9.07 -13.76
C SER A 167 -38.54 10.05 -14.81
N LYS A 168 -37.87 11.20 -15.02
CA LYS A 168 -38.22 12.17 -16.07
C LYS A 168 -37.87 11.70 -17.48
N ILE A 169 -36.89 10.79 -17.63
CA ILE A 169 -36.50 10.21 -18.93
C ILE A 169 -37.45 9.07 -19.33
N ILE A 170 -38.06 8.37 -18.36
CA ILE A 170 -38.91 7.19 -18.62
C ILE A 170 -40.35 7.58 -19.00
N TYR A 171 -40.80 8.80 -18.69
CA TYR A 171 -42.09 9.34 -19.17
C TYR A 171 -41.90 10.20 -20.43
N LYS A 172 -41.54 9.57 -21.56
CA LYS A 172 -41.97 10.06 -22.87
C LYS A 172 -43.17 9.20 -23.27
N PRO A 173 -44.42 9.68 -23.14
CA PRO A 173 -45.56 8.95 -23.66
C PRO A 173 -45.30 8.65 -25.14
N CYS A 174 -45.41 7.38 -25.50
CA CYS A 174 -45.23 6.87 -26.84
C CYS A 174 -46.39 7.34 -27.72
N ASN A 175 -46.49 8.65 -27.97
CA ASN A 175 -47.54 9.26 -28.79
C ASN A 175 -47.15 9.35 -30.28
N THR A 176 -46.03 8.75 -30.68
CA THR A 176 -45.47 8.90 -32.04
C THR A 176 -45.49 7.63 -32.88
N VAL A 177 -46.13 6.53 -32.44
CA VAL A 177 -46.18 5.26 -33.21
C VAL A 177 -47.57 4.96 -33.77
N ARG A 178 -48.37 5.99 -34.11
CA ARG A 178 -49.62 5.78 -34.85
C ARG A 178 -49.45 5.71 -36.37
N ALA A 179 -48.23 5.82 -36.89
CA ALA A 179 -47.95 5.88 -38.33
C ALA A 179 -47.36 4.58 -38.92
N LEU A 180 -47.21 3.50 -38.14
CA LEU A 180 -46.56 2.26 -38.61
C LEU A 180 -47.41 0.98 -38.47
N CYS A 181 -48.70 1.10 -38.11
CA CYS A 181 -49.61 -0.04 -37.98
C CYS A 181 -50.65 -0.19 -39.11
N ASP A 182 -50.64 0.69 -40.12
CA ASP A 182 -51.57 0.62 -41.27
C ASP A 182 -50.82 0.32 -42.59
N ARG A 183 -50.16 -0.84 -42.66
CA ARG A 183 -49.80 -1.49 -43.94
C ARG A 183 -49.83 -3.01 -43.82
#